data_AF-A0A4Q3EVX0-F1
#
_entry.id   AF-A0A4Q3EVX0-F1
#
_cell.length_a   1.000
_cell.length_b   1.000
_cell.length_c   1.000
_cell.angle_alpha   90.00
_cell.angle_beta   90.00
_cell.angle_gamma   90.00
#
_symmetry.space_group_name_H-M   'P 1'
#
loop_
_entity.id
_entity.type
_entity.pdbx_description
1 polymer ?
#
loop_
_entity_poly.entity_id
_entity_poly.type
_entity_poly.pdbx_seq_one_letter_code
_entity_poly.pdbx_strand_id
1 'polypeptide(L)'
;MKDKNIFFFYENWDSLDHLEKHRMTPLGLHHQMSRNIHYGPGPWVTGGRADQTSIYYNKADSIGIGFDRTSTGSKAVDQYFPPVRNEFENIKTTPEEYLLWFHHVAWNYRMANGTTLWDDLVAHYYGGIDSVKAMQQTWNRMELKVDAERFAAEKHALAVQYEDAVWWKDACLLYYQTFSHLPIPPQYEQPAHDLAYYENLHLNPYR
;
A
#
# COMPACT_ATOMS: atom_id res chain seq x y z
N MET A 1 25.29 24.29 9.37
CA MET A 1 25.42 23.22 8.33
C MET A 1 24.97 21.83 8.83
N LYS A 2 24.45 21.67 10.06
CA LYS A 2 24.07 20.35 10.61
C LYS A 2 22.59 19.98 10.47
N ASP A 3 21.70 20.90 10.10
CA ASP A 3 20.25 20.66 10.27
C ASP A 3 19.51 20.14 9.03
N LYS A 4 20.03 20.34 7.80
CA LYS A 4 19.29 20.01 6.57
C LYS A 4 19.34 18.54 6.16
N ASN A 5 20.40 17.82 6.53
CA ASN A 5 20.53 16.39 6.20
C ASN A 5 19.72 15.52 7.18
N ILE A 6 19.60 15.94 8.44
CA ILE A 6 18.75 15.27 9.43
C ILE A 6 17.27 15.36 9.02
N PHE A 7 16.84 16.49 8.44
CA PHE A 7 15.49 16.63 7.90
C PHE A 7 15.18 15.67 6.75
N PHE A 8 16.12 15.43 5.82
CA PHE A 8 15.94 14.42 4.77
C PHE A 8 15.71 13.02 5.35
N PHE A 9 16.50 12.62 6.36
CA PHE A 9 16.35 11.31 6.98
C PHE A 9 15.13 11.18 7.91
N TYR A 10 14.74 12.23 8.64
CA TYR A 10 13.55 12.20 9.50
C TYR A 10 12.25 12.27 8.70
N GLU A 11 12.17 13.17 7.70
CA GLU A 11 11.06 13.16 6.75
C GLU A 11 11.03 11.84 5.98
N ASN A 12 12.18 11.22 5.70
CA ASN A 12 12.23 9.91 5.06
C ASN A 12 11.93 8.73 5.97
N TRP A 13 12.11 8.80 7.29
CA TRP A 13 11.80 7.67 8.17
C TRP A 13 10.31 7.54 8.39
N ASP A 14 9.63 8.66 8.69
CA ASP A 14 8.17 8.71 8.71
C ASP A 14 7.64 8.49 7.28
N SER A 15 8.27 9.05 6.25
CA SER A 15 7.85 8.75 4.87
C SER A 15 8.09 7.31 4.47
N LEU A 16 9.09 6.56 4.96
CA LEU A 16 9.28 5.15 4.60
C LEU A 16 8.16 4.27 5.16
N ASP A 17 7.76 4.49 6.41
CA ASP A 17 6.61 3.81 7.01
C ASP A 17 5.30 4.26 6.35
N HIS A 18 5.12 5.56 6.09
CA HIS A 18 3.99 6.08 5.30
C HIS A 18 4.03 5.62 3.82
N LEU A 19 5.20 5.39 3.22
CA LEU A 19 5.38 4.97 1.83
C LEU A 19 5.06 3.49 1.70
N GLU A 20 5.55 2.64 2.59
CA GLU A 20 5.17 1.23 2.61
C GLU A 20 3.67 1.08 2.86
N LYS A 21 3.14 1.81 3.86
CA LYS A 21 1.70 1.81 4.17
C LYS A 21 0.86 2.32 3.01
N HIS A 22 1.18 3.44 2.37
CA HIS A 22 0.33 3.97 1.30
C HIS A 22 0.53 3.26 -0.05
N ARG A 23 1.74 2.78 -0.36
CA ARG A 23 2.08 2.24 -1.69
C ARG A 23 1.87 0.74 -1.82
N MET A 24 2.07 -0.04 -0.75
CA MET A 24 2.01 -1.50 -0.82
C MET A 24 0.75 -2.03 -0.15
N THR A 25 0.48 -1.58 1.07
CA THR A 25 -0.53 -2.17 1.95
C THR A 25 -1.32 -1.12 2.75
N PRO A 26 -2.12 -0.27 2.08
CA PRO A 26 -2.88 0.80 2.74
C PRO A 26 -4.08 0.27 3.53
N LEU A 27 -4.61 1.13 4.42
CA LEU A 27 -5.85 0.91 5.17
C LEU A 27 -5.87 -0.37 6.02
N GLY A 28 -4.70 -0.91 6.39
CA GLY A 28 -4.58 -2.15 7.15
C GLY A 28 -4.51 -3.42 6.31
N LEU A 29 -4.38 -3.31 4.98
CA LEU A 29 -3.95 -4.45 4.16
C LEU A 29 -2.60 -4.98 4.67
N HIS A 30 -2.33 -6.26 4.41
CA HIS A 30 -1.06 -6.86 4.77
C HIS A 30 -0.75 -8.05 3.87
N HIS A 31 0.53 -8.38 3.71
CA HIS A 31 0.99 -9.55 2.96
C HIS A 31 0.53 -9.55 1.50
N GLN A 32 0.74 -8.45 0.78
CA GLN A 32 0.40 -8.31 -0.65
C GLN A 32 1.63 -8.46 -1.56
N MET A 33 2.69 -9.10 -1.08
CA MET A 33 3.98 -9.25 -1.77
C MET A 33 4.00 -10.48 -2.67
N SER A 34 4.86 -10.44 -3.68
CA SER A 34 5.20 -11.61 -4.49
C SER A 34 5.73 -12.77 -3.63
N ARG A 35 5.50 -13.99 -4.11
CA ARG A 35 5.93 -15.20 -3.40
C ARG A 35 7.47 -15.31 -3.38
N ASN A 36 8.00 -15.86 -2.29
CA ASN A 36 9.42 -16.15 -2.03
C ASN A 36 10.31 -14.93 -1.79
N ILE A 37 10.50 -14.08 -2.80
CA ILE A 37 11.50 -13.00 -2.72
C ILE A 37 10.96 -11.71 -2.11
N HIS A 38 9.62 -11.61 -1.94
CA HIS A 38 8.92 -10.46 -1.36
C HIS A 38 9.20 -9.11 -2.04
N TYR A 39 9.76 -9.16 -3.27
CA TYR A 39 9.99 -8.00 -4.10
C TYR A 39 8.91 -7.90 -5.16
N GLY A 40 8.16 -6.80 -5.15
CA GLY A 40 7.04 -6.57 -6.05
C GLY A 40 5.68 -7.05 -5.52
N PRO A 41 4.58 -6.60 -6.15
CA PRO A 41 3.22 -6.95 -5.79
C PRO A 41 2.91 -8.42 -6.06
N GLY A 42 2.03 -8.97 -5.24
CA GLY A 42 1.45 -10.30 -5.40
C GLY A 42 0.13 -10.45 -4.64
N PRO A 43 -0.87 -9.56 -4.80
CA PRO A 43 -2.14 -9.67 -4.10
C PRO A 43 -2.96 -10.91 -4.48
N TRP A 44 -2.65 -11.53 -5.64
CA TRP A 44 -3.22 -12.78 -6.14
C TRP A 44 -2.53 -14.05 -5.62
N VAL A 45 -1.43 -13.95 -4.86
CA VAL A 45 -0.68 -15.13 -4.42
C VAL A 45 -1.59 -16.07 -3.63
N THR A 46 -1.68 -17.32 -4.12
CA THR A 46 -2.50 -18.42 -3.59
C THR A 46 -1.70 -19.74 -3.57
N GLY A 47 -2.25 -20.79 -2.96
CA GLY A 47 -1.66 -22.14 -2.88
C GLY A 47 -0.72 -22.35 -1.69
N GLY A 48 -0.49 -23.62 -1.33
CA GLY A 48 0.26 -23.99 -0.13
C GLY A 48 -0.53 -23.80 1.15
N ARG A 49 0.14 -23.43 2.25
CA ARG A 49 -0.54 -23.05 3.49
C ARG A 49 -1.25 -21.71 3.31
N ALA A 50 -2.50 -21.63 3.75
CA ALA A 50 -3.33 -20.44 3.55
C ALA A 50 -2.69 -19.18 4.17
N ASP A 51 -2.10 -19.28 5.36
CA ASP A 51 -1.44 -18.15 6.05
C ASP A 51 -0.14 -17.65 5.40
N GLN A 52 0.29 -18.26 4.29
CA GLN A 52 1.41 -17.83 3.45
C GLN A 52 0.94 -17.25 2.11
N THR A 53 -0.34 -16.92 1.98
CA THR A 53 -0.96 -16.42 0.75
C THR A 53 -1.56 -15.04 0.96
N SER A 54 -1.52 -14.19 -0.07
CA SER A 54 -2.09 -12.84 -0.01
C SER A 54 -3.61 -12.86 0.10
N ILE A 55 -4.25 -13.81 -0.59
CA ILE A 55 -5.72 -13.97 -0.59
C ILE A 55 -6.29 -14.32 0.78
N TYR A 56 -5.49 -14.97 1.64
CA TYR A 56 -5.90 -15.27 3.01
C TYR A 56 -6.04 -14.00 3.84
N TYR A 57 -5.19 -13.00 3.61
CA TYR A 57 -5.18 -11.75 4.36
C TYR A 57 -6.13 -10.70 3.76
N ASN A 58 -6.12 -10.52 2.44
CA ASN A 58 -6.96 -9.48 1.82
C ASN A 58 -8.44 -9.87 1.77
N LYS A 59 -8.78 -11.17 1.66
CA LYS A 59 -10.17 -11.67 1.59
C LYS A 59 -11.04 -10.90 0.57
N ALA A 60 -10.45 -10.39 -0.50
CA ALA A 60 -11.18 -9.59 -1.49
C ALA A 60 -12.24 -10.44 -2.20
N ASP A 61 -13.45 -9.93 -2.29
CA ASP A 61 -14.58 -10.55 -2.98
C ASP A 61 -15.54 -9.47 -3.55
N SER A 62 -16.65 -9.89 -4.17
CA SER A 62 -17.58 -8.95 -4.80
C SER A 62 -18.29 -8.00 -3.83
N ILE A 63 -18.31 -8.31 -2.53
CA ILE A 63 -18.96 -7.46 -1.52
C ILE A 63 -17.96 -6.50 -0.87
N GLY A 64 -16.70 -6.89 -0.70
CA GLY A 64 -15.71 -6.07 0.00
C GLY A 64 -14.29 -6.65 0.06
N ILE A 65 -13.50 -6.11 0.98
CA ILE A 65 -12.11 -6.48 1.24
C ILE A 65 -11.79 -6.31 2.73
N GLY A 66 -10.78 -7.03 3.23
CA GLY A 66 -10.31 -6.98 4.60
C GLY A 66 -10.70 -8.21 5.41
N PHE A 67 -10.16 -8.38 6.60
CA PHE A 67 -10.35 -9.61 7.39
C PHE A 67 -11.21 -9.31 8.62
N ASP A 68 -12.38 -9.96 8.74
CA ASP A 68 -13.17 -9.88 9.98
C ASP A 68 -12.46 -10.58 11.16
N ARG A 69 -11.83 -9.75 12.00
CA ARG A 69 -11.17 -10.15 13.25
C ARG A 69 -11.94 -9.66 14.48
N THR A 70 -13.14 -9.11 14.28
CA THR A 70 -14.06 -8.71 15.34
C THR A 70 -14.67 -9.92 16.05
N SER A 71 -15.55 -9.69 17.02
CA SER A 71 -16.31 -10.75 17.70
C SER A 71 -17.18 -11.60 16.76
N THR A 72 -17.50 -11.15 15.55
CA THR A 72 -18.29 -11.92 14.56
C THR A 72 -17.43 -12.78 13.62
N GLY A 73 -16.13 -12.48 13.53
CA GLY A 73 -15.18 -13.19 12.68
C GLY A 73 -14.27 -14.13 13.45
N SER A 74 -12.95 -13.92 13.32
CA SER A 74 -11.95 -14.75 14.00
C SER A 74 -11.80 -14.46 15.50
N LYS A 75 -12.39 -13.38 16.01
CA LYS A 75 -12.29 -12.92 17.41
C LYS A 75 -10.88 -12.60 17.89
N ALA A 76 -9.93 -12.33 16.98
CA ALA A 76 -8.58 -11.95 17.38
C ALA A 76 -8.56 -10.64 18.19
N VAL A 77 -9.56 -9.77 17.99
CA VAL A 77 -9.74 -8.55 18.79
C VAL A 77 -9.87 -8.83 20.31
N ASP A 78 -10.39 -10.00 20.72
CA ASP A 78 -10.54 -10.38 22.14
C ASP A 78 -9.20 -10.61 22.85
N GLN A 79 -8.09 -10.67 22.09
CA GLN A 79 -6.75 -10.74 22.65
C GLN A 79 -6.26 -9.39 23.21
N TYR A 80 -6.93 -8.28 22.88
CA TYR A 80 -6.57 -6.93 23.32
C TYR A 80 -7.28 -6.54 24.63
N PHE A 81 -6.63 -5.66 25.42
CA PHE A 81 -7.24 -5.08 26.63
C PHE A 81 -8.48 -4.24 26.26
N PRO A 82 -9.55 -4.20 27.08
CA PRO A 82 -10.88 -3.73 26.66
C PRO A 82 -10.95 -2.37 25.95
N PRO A 83 -10.22 -1.31 26.35
CA PRO A 83 -10.23 -0.04 25.62
C PRO A 83 -9.81 -0.19 24.15
N VAL A 84 -8.70 -0.89 23.89
CA VAL A 84 -8.16 -1.12 22.54
C VAL A 84 -9.07 -2.08 21.77
N ARG A 85 -9.52 -3.16 22.43
CA ARG A 85 -10.48 -4.08 21.84
C ARG A 85 -11.74 -3.35 21.36
N ASN A 86 -12.32 -2.50 22.20
CA ASN A 86 -13.56 -1.79 21.88
C ASN A 86 -13.37 -0.78 20.74
N GLU A 87 -12.19 -0.16 20.63
CA GLU A 87 -11.84 0.72 19.50
C GLU A 87 -11.79 -0.04 18.17
N PHE A 88 -11.12 -1.20 18.16
CA PHE A 88 -10.96 -2.06 16.98
C PHE A 88 -12.19 -2.90 16.64
N GLU A 89 -13.06 -3.21 17.60
CA GLU A 89 -14.32 -3.93 17.39
C GLU A 89 -15.33 -3.12 16.57
N ASN A 90 -15.28 -1.80 16.68
CA ASN A 90 -16.24 -0.91 16.02
C ASN A 90 -15.59 -0.21 14.82
N ILE A 91 -16.10 -0.53 13.63
CA ILE A 91 -15.64 0.03 12.35
C ILE A 91 -15.63 1.57 12.31
N LYS A 92 -16.50 2.24 13.09
CA LYS A 92 -16.57 3.71 13.14
C LYS A 92 -15.48 4.35 14.00
N THR A 93 -14.87 3.57 14.89
CA THR A 93 -13.81 4.04 15.81
C THR A 93 -12.46 3.45 15.49
N THR A 94 -12.41 2.36 14.71
CA THR A 94 -11.15 1.76 14.27
C THR A 94 -10.38 2.77 13.41
N PRO A 95 -9.11 3.09 13.75
CA PRO A 95 -8.28 3.95 12.90
C PRO A 95 -8.19 3.38 11.48
N GLU A 96 -8.28 4.24 10.46
CA GLU A 96 -8.33 3.82 9.05
C GLU A 96 -7.10 2.98 8.65
N GLU A 97 -5.94 3.27 9.23
CA GLU A 97 -4.70 2.50 9.06
C GLU A 97 -4.76 1.04 9.54
N TYR A 98 -5.75 0.67 10.34
CA TYR A 98 -6.00 -0.70 10.81
C TYR A 98 -7.33 -1.28 10.33
N LEU A 99 -8.09 -0.53 9.52
CA LEU A 99 -9.46 -0.86 9.17
C LEU A 99 -9.60 -2.26 8.56
N LEU A 100 -8.87 -2.55 7.49
CA LEU A 100 -8.91 -3.82 6.76
C LEU A 100 -8.20 -4.95 7.50
N TRP A 101 -7.48 -4.63 8.58
CA TRP A 101 -6.93 -5.63 9.50
C TRP A 101 -8.02 -6.18 10.41
N PHE A 102 -8.96 -5.36 10.89
CA PHE A 102 -9.99 -5.82 11.81
C PHE A 102 -11.33 -6.13 11.15
N HIS A 103 -11.61 -5.52 9.99
CA HIS A 103 -12.92 -5.56 9.36
C HIS A 103 -12.84 -6.06 7.91
N HIS A 104 -13.84 -6.85 7.50
CA HIS A 104 -14.17 -7.02 6.09
C HIS A 104 -15.17 -5.93 5.72
N VAL A 105 -14.79 -5.01 4.83
CA VAL A 105 -15.47 -3.75 4.60
C VAL A 105 -15.99 -3.69 3.16
N ALA A 106 -17.25 -3.28 3.02
CA ALA A 106 -17.88 -3.15 1.72
C ALA A 106 -17.19 -2.08 0.85
N TRP A 107 -17.06 -2.34 -0.45
CA TRP A 107 -16.40 -1.41 -1.39
C TRP A 107 -16.99 0.00 -1.40
N ASN A 108 -18.30 0.12 -1.15
CA ASN A 108 -19.04 1.39 -1.11
C ASN A 108 -19.18 2.00 0.29
N TYR A 109 -18.51 1.43 1.30
CA TYR A 109 -18.47 2.00 2.66
C TYR A 109 -17.94 3.44 2.60
N ARG A 110 -18.58 4.35 3.35
CA ARG A 110 -18.19 5.76 3.40
C ARG A 110 -17.10 5.95 4.44
N MET A 111 -15.91 6.32 3.97
CA MET A 111 -14.76 6.67 4.81
C MET A 111 -15.00 8.00 5.54
N ALA A 112 -14.14 8.36 6.51
CA ALA A 112 -14.34 9.58 7.30
C ALA A 112 -14.31 10.87 6.45
N ASN A 113 -13.55 10.85 5.34
CA ASN A 113 -13.47 11.94 4.37
C ASN A 113 -14.67 11.98 3.38
N GLY A 114 -15.63 11.05 3.48
CA GLY A 114 -16.84 10.97 2.66
C GLY A 114 -16.69 10.21 1.34
N THR A 115 -15.49 9.77 0.96
CA THR A 115 -15.27 8.93 -0.23
C THR A 115 -15.72 7.49 0.03
N THR A 116 -15.80 6.68 -1.02
CA THR A 116 -15.98 5.23 -0.84
C THR A 116 -14.66 4.57 -0.45
N LEU A 117 -14.70 3.41 0.21
CA LEU A 117 -13.51 2.59 0.47
C LEU A 117 -12.71 2.34 -0.81
N TRP A 118 -13.37 2.07 -1.94
CA TRP A 118 -12.70 1.89 -3.23
C TRP A 118 -11.94 3.15 -3.67
N ASP A 119 -12.59 4.31 -3.68
CA ASP A 119 -11.97 5.56 -4.10
C ASP A 119 -10.81 5.95 -3.18
N ASP A 120 -10.93 5.66 -1.89
CA ASP A 120 -9.92 5.93 -0.87
C ASP A 120 -8.72 4.99 -1.02
N LEU A 121 -8.96 3.69 -1.28
CA LEU A 121 -7.93 2.72 -1.60
C LEU A 121 -7.14 3.14 -2.85
N VAL A 122 -7.84 3.57 -3.90
CA VAL A 122 -7.21 4.14 -5.10
C VAL A 122 -6.36 5.35 -4.72
N ALA A 123 -6.93 6.33 -4.00
CA ALA A 123 -6.21 7.53 -3.59
C ALA A 123 -4.93 7.22 -2.81
N HIS A 124 -4.94 6.22 -1.93
CA HIS A 124 -3.74 5.80 -1.20
C HIS A 124 -2.64 5.26 -2.12
N TYR A 125 -2.96 4.36 -3.05
CA TYR A 125 -1.96 3.83 -3.98
C TYR A 125 -1.36 4.95 -4.87
N TYR A 126 -2.16 5.92 -5.32
CA TYR A 126 -1.64 7.08 -6.06
C TYR A 126 -0.83 8.03 -5.16
N GLY A 127 -1.26 8.26 -3.92
CA GLY A 127 -0.52 9.05 -2.94
C GLY A 127 0.86 8.47 -2.62
N GLY A 128 1.00 7.14 -2.67
CA GLY A 128 2.29 6.45 -2.60
C GLY A 128 3.23 6.85 -3.74
N ILE A 129 2.73 7.03 -4.97
CA ILE A 129 3.51 7.50 -6.13
C ILE A 129 3.96 8.95 -5.91
N ASP A 130 3.03 9.81 -5.51
CA ASP A 130 3.31 11.24 -5.32
C ASP A 130 4.33 11.48 -4.20
N SER A 131 4.33 10.62 -3.18
CA SER A 131 5.36 10.62 -2.14
C SER A 131 6.75 10.32 -2.71
N VAL A 132 6.90 9.31 -3.58
CA VAL A 132 8.20 9.02 -4.23
C VAL A 132 8.63 10.16 -5.16
N LYS A 133 7.70 10.78 -5.90
CA LYS A 133 8.01 11.99 -6.69
C LYS A 133 8.52 13.12 -5.82
N ALA A 134 7.92 13.34 -4.64
CA ALA A 134 8.36 14.36 -3.69
C ALA A 134 9.78 14.06 -3.15
N MET A 135 10.09 12.79 -2.88
CA MET A 135 11.45 12.36 -2.51
C MET A 135 12.46 12.66 -3.61
N GLN A 136 12.15 12.30 -4.86
CA GLN A 136 13.00 12.60 -6.02
C GLN A 136 13.28 14.11 -6.15
N GLN A 137 12.23 14.93 -6.03
CA GLN A 137 12.37 16.40 -6.07
C GLN A 137 13.23 16.92 -4.92
N THR A 138 13.05 16.38 -3.71
CA THR A 138 13.83 16.76 -2.54
C THR A 138 15.29 16.38 -2.71
N TRP A 139 15.57 15.15 -3.16
CA TRP A 139 16.93 14.68 -3.42
C TRP A 139 17.62 15.51 -4.49
N ASN A 140 16.94 15.84 -5.61
CA ASN A 140 17.50 16.69 -6.65
C ASN A 140 18.00 18.06 -6.14
N ARG A 141 17.40 18.62 -5.07
CA ARG A 141 17.86 19.88 -4.44
C ARG A 141 19.15 19.73 -3.61
N MET A 142 19.69 18.52 -3.52
CA MET A 142 20.91 18.16 -2.80
C MET A 142 22.14 18.02 -3.70
N GLU A 143 21.99 18.15 -5.03
CA GLU A 143 23.06 17.91 -6.03
C GLU A 143 24.40 18.60 -5.71
N LEU A 144 24.37 19.85 -5.25
CA LEU A 144 25.58 20.62 -4.92
C LEU A 144 26.00 20.53 -3.44
N LYS A 145 25.35 19.66 -2.65
CA LYS A 145 25.55 19.51 -1.20
C LYS A 145 26.04 18.11 -0.81
N VAL A 146 25.99 17.17 -1.75
CA VAL A 146 26.46 15.79 -1.63
C VAL A 146 27.49 15.58 -2.73
N ASP A 147 28.48 14.71 -2.52
CA ASP A 147 29.41 14.36 -3.61
C ASP A 147 28.66 13.67 -4.76
N ALA A 148 29.23 13.81 -5.95
CA ALA A 148 28.59 13.39 -7.19
C ALA A 148 28.26 11.89 -7.24
N GLU A 149 29.11 11.04 -6.65
CA GLU A 149 28.93 9.59 -6.67
C GLU A 149 27.68 9.19 -5.87
N ARG A 150 27.61 9.59 -4.59
CA ARG A 150 26.44 9.28 -3.75
C ARG A 150 25.17 9.96 -4.24
N PHE A 151 25.28 11.19 -4.74
CA PHE A 151 24.15 11.89 -5.35
C PHE A 151 23.54 11.10 -6.52
N ALA A 152 24.39 10.65 -7.45
CA ALA A 152 23.95 9.89 -8.61
C ALA A 152 23.37 8.52 -8.24
N ALA A 153 24.01 7.80 -7.31
CA ALA A 153 23.54 6.48 -6.86
C ALA A 153 22.13 6.55 -6.24
N GLU A 154 21.90 7.48 -5.32
CA GLU A 154 20.59 7.63 -4.66
C GLU A 154 19.53 8.17 -5.63
N LYS A 155 19.92 9.06 -6.56
CA LYS A 155 19.01 9.53 -7.62
C LYS A 155 18.53 8.37 -8.50
N HIS A 156 19.42 7.44 -8.82
CA HIS A 156 19.08 6.21 -9.54
C HIS A 156 18.17 5.31 -8.71
N ALA A 157 18.48 5.07 -7.44
CA ALA A 157 17.65 4.26 -6.54
C ALA A 157 16.22 4.82 -6.41
N LEU A 158 16.06 6.13 -6.27
CA LEU A 158 14.74 6.79 -6.25
C LEU A 158 14.00 6.69 -7.58
N ALA A 159 14.69 6.58 -8.71
CA ALA A 159 14.07 6.32 -10.01
C ALA A 159 13.52 4.89 -10.08
N VAL A 160 14.29 3.90 -9.63
CA VAL A 160 13.85 2.50 -9.51
C VAL A 160 12.67 2.38 -8.55
N GLN A 161 12.72 3.07 -7.40
CA GLN A 161 11.62 3.08 -6.43
C GLN A 161 10.32 3.63 -7.03
N TYR A 162 10.41 4.64 -7.91
CA TYR A 162 9.26 5.19 -8.62
C TYR A 162 8.64 4.17 -9.57
N GLU A 163 9.47 3.49 -10.37
CA GLU A 163 8.99 2.43 -11.27
C GLU A 163 8.32 1.29 -10.49
N ASP A 164 8.94 0.87 -9.38
CA ASP A 164 8.34 -0.10 -8.47
C ASP A 164 6.99 0.40 -7.93
N ALA A 165 6.86 1.70 -7.67
CA ALA A 165 5.66 2.28 -7.09
C ALA A 165 4.50 2.16 -8.07
N VAL A 166 4.76 2.50 -9.33
CA VAL A 166 3.79 2.35 -10.41
C VAL A 166 3.41 0.89 -10.60
N TRP A 167 4.38 -0.03 -10.57
CA TRP A 167 4.12 -1.46 -10.65
C TRP A 167 3.19 -1.95 -9.53
N TRP A 168 3.48 -1.59 -8.27
CA TRP A 168 2.64 -1.93 -7.12
C TRP A 168 1.22 -1.40 -7.24
N LYS A 169 1.07 -0.10 -7.55
CA LYS A 169 -0.23 0.55 -7.75
C LYS A 169 -1.05 -0.18 -8.80
N ASP A 170 -0.51 -0.34 -10.00
CA ASP A 170 -1.27 -0.88 -11.13
C ASP A 170 -1.67 -2.33 -10.88
N ALA A 171 -0.72 -3.16 -10.44
CA ALA A 171 -0.97 -4.55 -10.12
C ALA A 171 -2.07 -4.73 -9.05
N CYS A 172 -1.98 -3.99 -7.94
CA CYS A 172 -2.94 -4.10 -6.85
C CYS A 172 -4.32 -3.57 -7.24
N LEU A 173 -4.41 -2.39 -7.86
CA LEU A 173 -5.70 -1.82 -8.23
C LEU A 173 -6.39 -2.63 -9.32
N LEU A 174 -5.67 -3.11 -10.33
CA LEU A 174 -6.25 -3.99 -11.36
C LEU A 174 -6.73 -5.31 -10.76
N TYR A 175 -5.99 -5.89 -9.81
CA TYR A 175 -6.41 -7.10 -9.11
C TYR A 175 -7.71 -6.88 -8.31
N TYR A 176 -7.75 -5.85 -7.46
CA TYR A 176 -8.95 -5.58 -6.66
C TYR A 176 -10.16 -5.14 -7.50
N GLN A 177 -9.92 -4.49 -8.65
CA GLN A 177 -10.97 -4.15 -9.61
C GLN A 177 -11.70 -5.38 -10.16
N THR A 178 -11.05 -6.55 -10.23
CA THR A 178 -11.72 -7.81 -10.64
C THR A 178 -12.83 -8.23 -9.69
N PHE A 179 -12.80 -7.74 -8.44
CA PHE A 179 -13.79 -8.02 -7.41
C PHE A 179 -14.76 -6.85 -7.21
N SER A 180 -14.23 -5.62 -7.08
CA SER A 180 -15.06 -4.45 -6.84
C SER A 180 -15.92 -4.09 -8.05
N HIS A 181 -15.44 -4.39 -9.27
CA HIS A 181 -16.02 -3.94 -10.54
C HIS A 181 -16.20 -2.42 -10.63
N LEU A 182 -15.49 -1.66 -9.78
CA LEU A 182 -15.52 -0.21 -9.77
C LEU A 182 -14.37 0.35 -10.61
N PRO A 183 -14.63 1.38 -11.44
CA PRO A 183 -13.58 1.99 -12.25
C PRO A 183 -12.58 2.74 -11.37
N ILE A 184 -11.32 2.82 -11.81
CA ILE A 184 -10.38 3.80 -11.25
C ILE A 184 -10.90 5.18 -11.67
N PRO A 185 -11.13 6.13 -10.73
CA PRO A 185 -11.67 7.43 -11.05
C PRO A 185 -10.90 8.16 -12.17
N PRO A 186 -11.59 8.84 -13.10
CA PRO A 186 -10.99 9.34 -14.34
C PRO A 186 -9.94 10.46 -14.15
N GLN A 187 -9.89 11.08 -12.96
CA GLN A 187 -8.84 12.04 -12.63
C GLN A 187 -7.46 11.40 -12.45
N TYR A 188 -7.41 10.08 -12.27
CA TYR A 188 -6.16 9.35 -12.10
C TYR A 188 -5.67 8.76 -13.43
N GLU A 189 -4.34 8.77 -13.61
CA GLU A 189 -3.67 8.13 -14.75
C GLU A 189 -3.98 6.63 -14.76
N GLN A 190 -4.63 6.13 -15.80
CA GLN A 190 -5.05 4.73 -15.89
C GLN A 190 -3.85 3.78 -16.04
N PRO A 191 -3.94 2.53 -15.55
CA PRO A 191 -2.87 1.54 -15.73
C PRO A 191 -2.48 1.37 -17.20
N ALA A 192 -1.17 1.28 -17.46
CA ALA A 192 -0.64 1.21 -18.83
C ALA A 192 -0.90 -0.15 -19.50
N HIS A 193 -1.09 -1.19 -18.69
CA HIS A 193 -1.31 -2.57 -19.13
C HIS A 193 -2.45 -3.23 -18.35
N ASP A 194 -2.84 -4.44 -18.75
CA ASP A 194 -3.86 -5.23 -18.06
C ASP A 194 -3.27 -6.03 -16.88
N LEU A 195 -4.15 -6.67 -16.09
CA LEU A 195 -3.72 -7.46 -14.93
C LEU A 195 -2.79 -8.61 -15.34
N ALA A 196 -3.07 -9.28 -16.46
CA ALA A 196 -2.28 -10.41 -16.93
C ALA A 196 -0.83 -10.02 -17.22
N TYR A 197 -0.59 -8.82 -17.75
CA TYR A 197 0.76 -8.27 -17.88
C TYR A 197 1.47 -8.18 -16.52
N TYR A 198 0.84 -7.58 -15.51
CA TYR A 198 1.48 -7.38 -14.21
C TYR A 198 1.66 -8.66 -13.40
N GLU A 199 0.80 -9.67 -13.59
CA GLU A 199 0.96 -11.00 -13.00
C GLU A 199 2.21 -11.73 -13.52
N ASN A 200 2.61 -11.45 -14.76
CA ASN A 200 3.77 -12.03 -15.43
C ASN A 200 5.01 -11.12 -15.41
N LEU A 201 4.89 -9.91 -14.84
CA LEU A 201 6.01 -8.98 -14.75
C LEU A 201 6.99 -9.42 -13.67
N HIS A 202 8.26 -9.57 -14.05
CA HIS A 202 9.35 -9.87 -13.13
C HIS A 202 10.48 -8.86 -13.32
N LEU A 203 10.60 -7.94 -12.36
CA LEU A 203 11.68 -6.96 -12.34
C LEU A 203 12.87 -7.50 -11.55
N ASN A 204 14.08 -7.23 -12.04
CA ASN A 204 15.30 -7.57 -11.31
C ASN A 204 15.43 -6.66 -10.08
N PRO A 205 15.48 -7.20 -8.85
CA PRO A 205 15.62 -6.39 -7.63
C PRO A 205 16.97 -5.65 -7.52
N TYR A 206 17.95 -5.98 -8.35
CA TYR A 206 19.29 -5.39 -8.35
C TYR A 206 19.54 -4.41 -9.50
N ARG A 207 18.48 -3.77 -10.02
CA ARG A 207 18.53 -2.79 -11.11
C ARG A 207 18.87 -1.38 -10.65
#